data_AF-A0A6M2D5V2-F1
#
_entry.id   AF-A0A6M2D5V2-F1
#
_cell.length_a   1.000
_cell.length_b   1.000
_cell.length_c   1.000
_cell.angle_alpha   90.00
_cell.angle_beta   90.00
_cell.angle_gamma   90.00
#
_symmetry.space_group_name_H-M   'P 1'
#
loop_
_entity.id
_entity.type
_entity.pdbx_description
1 polymer ?
#
loop_
_entity_poly.entity_id
_entity_poly.type
_entity_poly.pdbx_seq_one_letter_code
_entity_poly.pdbx_strand_id
1 'polypeptide(L)'
;MYIVVMLVITIARIHADENPPDMSVIRNSTGYGCSTPIMEYEPYCGPLITKYYYNRTAQRCHHFRWNGCLRDGVYDTRIDCAYHCSPDEDASICEEPREGECSKQQYPYKIQYFYNITSQTCETYNICTSVGVFPTVNSFNSKTLCVLQCGGFTLNNTKSGRSDGRQLLALLDTDQNIWITRRSYNDSSLVLSEFCIKYQKYTLEKSEIVDPYPYDYDYDFFYEWVTGQRTYQTRYYGHIAKYSKYYPEYMDYVTDDGRVKKELLYWSLKKKCAIMLASRNERVWCELHIWEERLKKSYQ
;
A
#
# COMPACT_ATOMS: atom_id res chain seq x y z
N MET A 1 9.90 -49.14 57.05
CA MET A 1 8.96 -48.00 57.12
C MET A 1 9.57 -46.85 56.34
N TYR A 2 9.24 -46.73 55.05
CA TYR A 2 9.81 -45.70 54.16
C TYR A 2 8.85 -44.50 54.14
N ILE A 3 9.35 -43.32 54.49
CA ILE A 3 8.61 -42.06 54.44
C ILE A 3 8.70 -41.53 53.00
N VAL A 4 7.59 -41.57 52.26
CA VAL A 4 7.46 -40.90 50.98
C VAL A 4 7.06 -39.45 51.26
N VAL A 5 7.98 -38.51 51.03
CA VAL A 5 7.71 -37.07 51.12
C VAL A 5 7.00 -36.66 49.83
N MET A 6 5.68 -36.48 49.89
CA MET A 6 4.90 -35.92 48.79
C MET A 6 5.07 -34.40 48.77
N LEU A 7 5.86 -33.91 47.83
CA LEU A 7 5.99 -32.48 47.51
C LEU A 7 4.69 -32.01 46.83
N VAL A 8 3.84 -31.31 47.57
CA VAL A 8 2.67 -30.63 47.01
C VAL A 8 3.13 -29.28 46.47
N ILE A 9 3.35 -29.20 45.16
CA ILE A 9 3.60 -27.93 44.47
C ILE A 9 2.24 -27.31 44.15
N THR A 10 1.82 -26.33 44.94
CA THR A 10 0.68 -25.46 44.59
C THR A 10 1.11 -24.50 43.49
N ILE A 11 0.68 -24.76 42.26
CA ILE A 11 0.83 -23.81 41.16
C ILE A 11 -0.22 -22.71 41.37
N ALA A 12 0.23 -21.54 41.82
CA ALA A 12 -0.58 -20.34 41.79
C ALA A 12 -0.88 -19.99 40.31
N ARG A 13 -2.16 -20.03 39.93
CA ARG A 13 -2.62 -19.49 38.64
C ARG A 13 -2.53 -17.98 38.72
N ILE A 14 -1.47 -17.41 38.16
CA ILE A 14 -1.42 -16.00 37.82
C ILE A 14 -2.27 -15.86 36.56
N HIS A 15 -3.50 -15.36 36.72
CA HIS A 15 -4.24 -14.80 35.60
C HIS A 15 -3.50 -13.53 35.16
N ALA A 16 -2.64 -13.66 34.16
CA ALA A 16 -2.17 -12.52 33.39
C ALA A 16 -3.35 -12.05 32.53
N ASP A 17 -4.18 -11.21 33.14
CA ASP A 17 -5.15 -10.39 32.42
C ASP A 17 -4.35 -9.23 31.79
N GLU A 18 -3.60 -9.53 30.73
CA GLU A 18 -3.00 -8.51 29.90
C GLU A 18 -4.11 -7.90 29.04
N ASN A 19 -4.78 -6.92 29.62
CA ASN A 19 -5.55 -5.95 28.84
C ASN A 19 -4.66 -5.43 27.71
N PRO A 20 -5.13 -5.41 26.45
CA PRO A 20 -4.39 -4.78 25.36
C PRO A 20 -4.08 -3.34 25.77
N PRO A 21 -2.88 -2.82 25.47
CA PRO A 21 -2.47 -1.51 25.93
C PRO A 21 -3.49 -0.47 25.47
N ASP A 22 -4.04 0.25 26.45
CA ASP A 22 -4.97 1.36 26.27
C ASP A 22 -4.36 2.39 25.31
N MET A 23 -4.95 2.47 24.12
CA MET A 23 -4.55 3.35 23.03
C MET A 23 -4.96 4.81 23.28
N SER A 24 -5.33 5.17 24.52
CA SER A 24 -5.62 6.54 24.94
C SER A 24 -4.43 7.27 25.56
N VAL A 25 -3.26 6.64 25.72
CA VAL A 25 -2.01 7.38 26.02
C VAL A 25 -1.50 8.02 24.74
N ILE A 26 -2.19 9.08 24.33
CA ILE A 26 -1.71 10.07 23.38
C ILE A 26 -0.38 10.57 23.93
N ARG A 27 0.73 10.08 23.38
CA ARG A 27 2.01 10.78 23.53
C ARG A 27 1.77 12.19 23.01
N ASN A 28 1.84 13.17 23.91
CA ASN A 28 1.77 14.59 23.61
C ASN A 28 2.82 14.94 22.52
N SER A 29 2.45 14.78 21.24
CA SER A 29 3.19 15.34 20.13
C SER A 29 2.78 16.81 20.09
N THR A 30 3.60 17.68 20.67
CA THR A 30 3.34 19.12 20.70
C THR A 30 3.69 19.74 19.34
N GLY A 31 2.91 19.38 18.32
CA GLY A 31 2.84 20.00 17.00
C GLY A 31 1.36 20.36 16.76
N TYR A 32 0.94 21.54 17.18
CA TYR A 32 -0.48 21.83 17.47
C TYR A 32 -1.37 22.10 16.24
N GLY A 33 -0.94 21.79 15.01
CA GLY A 33 -1.74 22.06 13.83
C GLY A 33 -1.22 21.52 12.51
N CYS A 34 -2.01 21.70 11.46
CA CYS A 34 -1.71 21.28 10.09
C CYS A 34 -1.34 22.48 9.21
N SER A 35 -0.61 23.42 9.81
CA SER A 35 -0.13 24.66 9.20
C SER A 35 1.27 24.47 8.64
N THR A 36 1.61 25.20 7.59
CA THR A 36 3.01 25.28 7.14
C THR A 36 3.82 26.09 8.16
N PRO A 37 4.93 25.55 8.69
CA PRO A 37 5.77 26.28 9.64
C PRO A 37 6.38 27.54 9.02
N ILE A 38 6.48 28.60 9.82
CA ILE A 38 7.17 29.84 9.42
C ILE A 38 8.68 29.59 9.48
N MET A 39 9.37 29.81 8.36
CA MET A 39 10.80 29.53 8.18
C MET A 39 11.61 30.81 7.93
N GLU A 40 11.38 31.83 8.75
CA GLU A 40 12.20 33.04 8.75
C GLU A 40 13.56 32.78 9.40
N TYR A 41 14.59 33.50 8.93
CA TYR A 41 15.90 33.44 9.56
C TYR A 41 15.84 34.18 10.89
N GLU A 42 16.17 33.46 11.97
CA GLU A 42 16.25 34.03 13.31
C GLU A 42 17.55 33.52 13.96
N PRO A 43 18.51 34.43 14.28
CA PRO A 43 19.86 34.06 14.73
C PRO A 43 19.90 33.32 16.07
N TYR A 44 18.86 33.44 16.92
CA TYR A 44 18.82 32.78 18.23
C TYR A 44 18.08 31.44 18.24
N CYS A 45 17.66 30.97 17.07
CA CYS A 45 17.07 29.64 16.93
C CYS A 45 18.13 28.53 16.95
N GLY A 46 17.67 27.30 17.20
CA GLY A 46 18.52 26.13 17.27
C GLY A 46 19.14 25.68 15.92
N PRO A 47 19.87 24.56 15.94
CA PRO A 47 20.40 23.98 14.71
C PRO A 47 19.29 23.49 13.78
N LEU A 48 19.58 23.49 12.47
CA LEU A 48 18.69 22.92 11.46
C LEU A 48 18.54 21.41 11.65
N ILE A 49 17.37 20.96 12.06
CA ILE A 49 17.05 19.54 12.30
C ILE A 49 15.90 19.08 11.41
N THR A 50 15.96 17.84 10.93
CA THR A 50 14.88 17.26 10.13
C THR A 50 13.62 17.09 10.97
N LYS A 51 12.52 17.67 10.50
CA LYS A 51 11.16 17.56 11.06
C LYS A 51 10.16 17.41 9.94
N TYR A 52 8.89 17.23 10.30
CA TYR A 52 7.78 17.07 9.36
C TYR A 52 6.74 18.15 9.55
N TYR A 53 6.08 18.52 8.46
CA TYR A 53 4.90 19.38 8.47
C TYR A 53 3.89 18.90 7.43
N TYR A 54 2.63 19.28 7.61
CA TYR A 54 1.61 18.96 6.63
C TYR A 54 1.63 19.97 5.48
N ASN A 55 1.98 19.50 4.29
CA ASN A 55 1.90 20.30 3.07
C ASN A 55 0.50 20.15 2.48
N ARG A 56 -0.32 21.20 2.60
CA ARG A 56 -1.70 21.20 2.10
C ARG A 56 -1.81 21.09 0.58
N THR A 57 -0.84 21.65 -0.15
CA THR A 57 -0.81 21.59 -1.62
C THR A 57 -0.52 20.16 -2.11
N ALA A 58 0.44 19.49 -1.47
CA ALA A 58 0.78 18.10 -1.77
C ALA A 58 -0.13 17.08 -1.05
N GLN A 59 -1.00 17.56 -0.15
CA GLN A 59 -1.88 16.76 0.71
C GLN A 59 -1.15 15.65 1.48
N ARG A 60 0.09 15.90 1.90
CA ARG A 60 0.91 14.90 2.60
C ARG A 60 1.92 15.55 3.55
N CYS A 61 2.43 14.76 4.49
CA CYS A 61 3.49 15.18 5.39
C CYS A 61 4.84 15.22 4.68
N HIS A 62 5.44 16.42 4.63
CA HIS A 62 6.75 16.66 4.03
C HIS A 62 7.81 16.87 5.11
N HIS A 63 9.00 16.35 4.86
CA HIS A 63 10.15 16.69 5.69
C HIS A 63 10.66 18.10 5.34
N PHE A 64 11.26 18.76 6.32
CA PHE A 64 11.96 20.03 6.15
C PHE A 64 13.06 20.16 7.22
N ARG A 65 13.95 21.14 7.05
CA ARG A 65 14.97 21.49 8.05
C ARG A 65 14.43 22.60 8.95
N TRP A 66 13.94 22.23 10.12
CA TRP A 66 13.43 23.16 11.12
C TRP A 66 14.57 23.84 11.87
N ASN A 67 14.48 25.15 12.07
CA ASN A 67 15.47 25.94 12.79
C ASN A 67 15.32 25.86 14.32
N GLY A 68 14.33 25.15 14.87
CA GLY A 68 14.16 25.01 16.32
C GLY A 68 13.26 26.07 16.97
N CYS A 69 12.71 27.01 16.20
CA CYS A 69 11.75 28.02 16.67
C CYS A 69 10.38 27.81 16.04
N LEU A 70 9.31 28.27 16.71
CA LEU A 70 7.93 28.18 16.23
C LEU A 70 7.51 26.74 15.90
N ARG A 71 7.08 26.00 16.92
CA ARG A 71 6.74 24.56 16.82
C ARG A 71 5.36 24.28 16.21
N ASP A 72 4.56 25.31 15.92
CA ASP A 72 3.25 25.10 15.31
C ASP A 72 3.40 24.47 13.92
N GLY A 73 2.64 23.40 13.65
CA GLY A 73 2.79 22.61 12.42
C GLY A 73 4.03 21.72 12.33
N VAL A 74 4.84 21.62 13.38
CA VAL A 74 6.11 20.86 13.39
C VAL A 74 5.98 19.55 14.14
N TYR A 75 6.22 18.44 13.43
CA TYR A 75 6.18 17.08 13.96
C TYR A 75 7.56 16.44 13.95
N ASP A 76 7.80 15.58 14.94
CA ASP A 76 9.06 14.86 15.09
C ASP A 76 9.18 13.73 14.05
N THR A 77 8.10 13.01 13.77
CA THR A 77 8.06 11.92 12.80
C THR A 77 6.99 12.16 11.72
N ARG A 78 7.14 11.49 10.57
CA ARG A 78 6.14 11.54 9.50
C ARG A 78 4.81 10.94 9.94
N ILE A 79 4.84 9.83 10.69
CA ILE A 79 3.61 9.15 11.12
C ILE A 79 2.79 10.00 12.07
N ASP A 80 3.42 10.75 12.99
CA ASP A 80 2.70 11.65 13.90
C ASP A 80 2.01 12.76 13.10
N CYS A 81 2.69 13.34 12.13
CA CYS A 81 2.10 14.31 11.22
C CYS A 81 0.92 13.72 10.43
N ALA A 82 1.09 12.51 9.86
CA ALA A 82 0.06 11.84 9.08
C ALA A 82 -1.16 11.53 9.96
N TYR A 83 -0.95 10.99 11.15
CA TYR A 83 -2.02 10.70 12.10
C TYR A 83 -2.87 11.95 12.43
N HIS A 84 -2.23 13.10 12.61
CA HIS A 84 -2.94 14.34 12.97
C HIS A 84 -3.54 15.09 11.77
N CYS A 85 -2.87 15.08 10.61
CA CYS A 85 -3.20 15.97 9.50
C CYS A 85 -3.62 15.27 8.21
N SER A 86 -3.29 13.99 8.06
CA SER A 86 -3.66 13.19 6.90
C SER A 86 -3.83 11.71 7.28
N PRO A 87 -4.90 11.34 8.01
CA PRO A 87 -5.10 9.96 8.49
C PRO A 87 -5.26 8.91 7.37
N ASP A 88 -5.38 9.36 6.13
CA ASP A 88 -5.45 8.56 4.91
C ASP A 88 -4.09 8.47 4.17
N GLU A 89 -3.02 9.08 4.70
CA GLU A 89 -1.70 9.07 4.06
C GLU A 89 -1.13 7.66 3.95
N ASP A 90 -0.72 7.29 2.73
CA ASP A 90 -0.09 6.00 2.46
C ASP A 90 1.38 5.97 2.93
N ALA A 91 1.89 4.76 3.14
CA ALA A 91 3.28 4.53 3.54
C ALA A 91 4.29 5.03 2.48
N SER A 92 3.87 5.27 1.24
CA SER A 92 4.68 5.81 0.14
C SER A 92 5.97 5.00 -0.08
N ILE A 93 7.14 5.64 -0.11
CA ILE A 93 8.42 4.94 -0.24
C ILE A 93 8.66 3.86 0.83
N CYS A 94 7.93 3.85 1.95
CA CYS A 94 8.09 2.87 3.02
C CYS A 94 7.39 1.53 2.74
N GLU A 95 6.44 1.50 1.78
CA GLU A 95 5.81 0.24 1.29
C GLU A 95 6.50 -0.33 0.05
N GLU A 96 7.37 0.46 -0.60
CA GLU A 96 8.08 0.02 -1.79
C GLU A 96 9.11 -1.08 -1.46
N PRO A 97 9.38 -2.00 -2.39
CA PRO A 97 10.49 -2.93 -2.25
C PRO A 97 11.81 -2.19 -2.02
N ARG A 98 12.66 -2.75 -1.17
CA ARG A 98 14.05 -2.26 -1.02
C ARG A 98 14.78 -2.34 -2.36
N GLU A 99 15.77 -1.45 -2.54
CA GLU A 99 16.66 -1.54 -3.69
C GLU A 99 17.38 -2.90 -3.71
N GLY A 100 17.71 -3.37 -4.92
CA GLY A 100 18.42 -4.65 -5.10
C GLY A 100 19.72 -4.71 -4.30
N GLU A 101 19.92 -5.84 -3.62
CA GLU A 101 21.20 -6.13 -2.97
C GLU A 101 22.25 -6.44 -4.03
N CYS A 102 23.48 -5.97 -3.86
CA CYS A 102 24.54 -6.42 -4.74
C CYS A 102 25.04 -7.82 -4.41
N SER A 103 25.48 -8.54 -5.44
CA SER A 103 26.15 -9.83 -5.27
C SER A 103 27.41 -9.65 -4.43
N LYS A 104 27.71 -10.60 -3.53
CA LYS A 104 28.85 -10.53 -2.58
C LYS A 104 30.22 -10.31 -3.23
N GLN A 105 30.34 -10.47 -4.55
CA GLN A 105 31.58 -10.24 -5.31
C GLN A 105 31.78 -8.78 -5.75
N GLN A 106 30.80 -7.90 -5.54
CA GLN A 106 30.86 -6.51 -6.00
C GLN A 106 31.33 -5.60 -4.85
N TYR A 107 32.57 -5.13 -4.95
CA TYR A 107 33.18 -4.17 -4.01
C TYR A 107 33.35 -2.81 -4.73
N PRO A 108 33.15 -1.66 -4.05
CA PRO A 108 32.76 -1.48 -2.64
C PRO A 108 31.24 -1.48 -2.41
N TYR A 109 30.80 -2.00 -1.26
CA TYR A 109 29.40 -1.91 -0.80
C TYR A 109 29.25 -0.91 0.36
N LYS A 110 28.02 -0.40 0.55
CA LYS A 110 27.62 0.48 1.66
C LYS A 110 26.46 -0.16 2.42
N ILE A 111 26.49 -0.04 3.75
CA ILE A 111 25.35 -0.42 4.59
C ILE A 111 24.31 0.68 4.52
N GLN A 112 23.07 0.30 4.25
CA GLN A 112 21.88 1.15 4.27
C GLN A 112 20.79 0.50 5.11
N TYR A 113 19.74 1.26 5.36
CA TYR A 113 18.52 0.79 6.02
C TYR A 113 17.36 0.83 5.03
N PHE A 114 16.47 -0.14 5.09
CA PHE A 114 15.15 -0.06 4.44
C PHE A 114 14.08 -0.31 5.50
N TYR A 115 12.88 0.22 5.28
CA TYR A 115 11.76 -0.07 6.16
C TYR A 115 11.09 -1.37 5.71
N ASN A 116 11.10 -2.38 6.58
CA ASN A 116 10.31 -3.58 6.38
C ASN A 116 8.97 -3.39 7.07
N ILE A 117 7.93 -3.09 6.29
CA ILE A 117 6.59 -2.83 6.81
C ILE A 117 5.91 -4.07 7.43
N THR A 118 6.38 -5.27 7.09
CA THR A 118 5.91 -6.53 7.70
C THR A 118 6.40 -6.66 9.14
N SER A 119 7.71 -6.49 9.34
CA SER A 119 8.33 -6.53 10.66
C SER A 119 8.13 -5.22 11.43
N GLN A 120 7.70 -4.16 10.73
CA GLN A 120 7.56 -2.79 11.20
C GLN A 120 8.89 -2.20 11.71
N THR A 121 10.02 -2.63 11.14
CA THR A 121 11.35 -2.22 11.57
C THR A 121 12.23 -1.73 10.42
N CYS A 122 13.23 -0.90 10.76
CA CYS A 122 14.29 -0.50 9.85
C CYS A 122 15.41 -1.55 9.87
N GLU A 123 15.53 -2.29 8.78
CA GLU A 123 16.47 -3.41 8.62
C GLU A 123 17.66 -3.00 7.75
N THR A 124 18.84 -3.56 8.01
CA THR A 124 20.05 -3.25 7.27
C THR A 124 20.21 -4.10 6.03
N TYR A 125 20.79 -3.53 4.97
CA TYR A 125 21.19 -4.29 3.79
C TYR A 125 22.38 -3.62 3.07
N ASN A 126 23.03 -4.37 2.18
CA ASN A 126 24.18 -3.89 1.41
C ASN A 126 23.75 -3.38 0.04
N ILE A 127 24.22 -2.19 -0.33
CA ILE A 127 24.05 -1.64 -1.68
C ILE A 127 25.39 -1.33 -2.33
N CYS A 128 25.40 -1.37 -3.66
CA CYS A 128 26.54 -0.97 -4.46
C CYS A 128 26.27 0.32 -5.28
N THR A 129 25.05 0.85 -5.22
CA THR A 129 24.69 2.14 -5.82
C THR A 129 24.82 3.27 -4.78
N SER A 130 24.83 4.52 -5.24
CA SER A 130 24.64 5.66 -4.33
C SER A 130 23.18 6.06 -4.36
N VAL A 131 22.51 5.97 -3.22
CA VAL A 131 21.19 6.57 -3.04
C VAL A 131 21.43 8.04 -2.66
N GLY A 132 20.68 8.94 -3.28
CA GLY A 132 20.74 10.37 -2.97
C GLY A 132 20.46 10.65 -1.49
N VAL A 133 20.80 11.85 -1.02
CA VAL A 133 20.56 12.28 0.37
C VAL A 133 19.07 12.29 0.72
N PHE A 134 18.20 12.44 -0.29
CA PHE A 134 16.76 12.44 -0.13
C PHE A 134 16.17 11.09 -0.57
N PRO A 135 15.28 10.50 0.25
CA PRO A 135 14.77 9.17 -0.02
C PRO A 135 13.74 9.25 -1.15
N THR A 136 14.16 8.88 -2.36
CA THR A 136 13.28 8.64 -3.52
C THR A 136 12.89 7.18 -3.66
N VAL A 137 13.50 6.31 -2.86
CA VAL A 137 13.32 4.85 -2.81
C VAL A 137 13.35 4.40 -1.34
N ASN A 138 12.92 3.16 -1.05
CA ASN A 138 13.01 2.55 0.27
C ASN A 138 14.47 2.21 0.66
N SER A 139 15.28 3.25 0.88
CA SER A 139 16.69 3.13 1.24
C SER A 139 17.16 4.40 1.95
N PHE A 140 17.76 4.22 3.12
CA PHE A 140 18.11 5.29 4.05
C PHE A 140 19.54 5.11 4.56
N ASN A 141 20.33 6.18 4.52
CA ASN A 141 21.72 6.17 4.96
C ASN A 141 21.89 6.16 6.49
N SER A 142 20.80 6.24 7.24
CA SER A 142 20.76 6.24 8.69
C SER A 142 19.50 5.57 9.20
N LYS A 143 19.64 4.77 10.28
CA LYS A 143 18.51 4.19 11.01
C LYS A 143 17.56 5.29 11.50
N THR A 144 18.10 6.40 11.98
CA THR A 144 17.30 7.54 12.46
C THR A 144 16.42 8.09 11.34
N LEU A 145 16.97 8.30 10.15
CA LEU A 145 16.17 8.82 9.03
C LEU A 145 15.07 7.84 8.62
N CYS A 146 15.39 6.54 8.56
CA CYS A 146 14.39 5.50 8.29
C CYS A 146 13.26 5.52 9.33
N VAL A 147 13.59 5.57 10.63
CA VAL A 147 12.59 5.59 11.71
C VAL A 147 11.74 6.86 11.66
N LEU A 148 12.36 8.03 11.45
CA LEU A 148 11.63 9.29 11.37
C LEU A 148 10.67 9.34 10.16
N GLN A 149 11.04 8.72 9.04
CA GLN A 149 10.26 8.72 7.80
C GLN A 149 9.20 7.61 7.77
N CYS A 150 9.52 6.43 8.30
CA CYS A 150 8.73 5.21 8.10
C CYS A 150 8.26 4.53 9.39
N GLY A 151 8.85 4.85 10.55
CA GLY A 151 8.46 4.24 11.82
C GLY A 151 6.99 4.48 12.12
N GLY A 152 6.28 3.43 12.53
CA GLY A 152 4.85 3.48 12.88
C GLY A 152 3.89 3.25 11.70
N PHE A 153 4.37 3.27 10.45
CA PHE A 153 3.55 2.82 9.32
C PHE A 153 3.38 1.29 9.34
N THR A 154 2.18 0.82 9.09
CA THR A 154 1.84 -0.62 9.11
C THR A 154 1.28 -1.05 7.76
N LEU A 155 1.00 -2.35 7.58
CA LEU A 155 0.29 -2.85 6.41
C LEU A 155 -1.02 -2.10 6.12
N ASN A 156 -1.72 -1.60 7.15
CA ASN A 156 -2.96 -0.82 6.97
C ASN A 156 -2.74 0.54 6.31
N ASN A 157 -1.51 1.06 6.34
CA ASN A 157 -1.14 2.29 5.65
C ASN A 157 -0.65 2.04 4.22
N THR A 158 -0.53 0.79 3.80
CA THR A 158 -0.14 0.46 2.42
C THR A 158 -1.34 0.58 1.48
N LYS A 159 -1.09 0.85 0.20
CA LYS A 159 -2.14 0.88 -0.83
C LYS A 159 -2.77 -0.49 -1.01
N SER A 160 -1.93 -1.54 -0.98
CA SER A 160 -2.29 -2.94 -1.21
C SER A 160 -2.72 -3.71 0.04
N GLY A 161 -2.41 -3.24 1.25
CA GLY A 161 -2.44 -4.10 2.44
C GLY A 161 -1.31 -5.14 2.46
N ARG A 162 -0.33 -5.06 1.55
CA ARG A 162 0.73 -6.05 1.35
C ARG A 162 2.12 -5.42 1.35
N SER A 163 3.11 -6.17 1.85
CA SER A 163 4.51 -5.74 1.91
C SER A 163 5.33 -6.06 0.66
N ASP A 164 4.81 -6.88 -0.24
CA ASP A 164 5.45 -7.25 -1.51
C ASP A 164 5.17 -6.26 -2.65
N GLY A 165 4.43 -5.18 -2.36
CA GLY A 165 4.05 -4.14 -3.32
C GLY A 165 3.00 -4.57 -4.33
N ARG A 166 2.39 -5.76 -4.18
CA ARG A 166 1.47 -6.37 -5.17
C ARG A 166 0.06 -5.80 -5.08
N GLN A 167 -0.15 -4.60 -5.61
CA GLN A 167 -1.41 -3.85 -5.54
C GLN A 167 -2.55 -4.50 -6.33
N LEU A 168 -2.28 -4.97 -7.55
CA LEU A 168 -3.28 -5.62 -8.39
C LEU A 168 -3.69 -6.98 -7.79
N LEU A 169 -2.73 -7.73 -7.26
CA LEU A 169 -3.03 -8.98 -6.56
C LEU A 169 -3.92 -8.73 -5.34
N ALA A 170 -3.60 -7.73 -4.52
CA ALA A 170 -4.42 -7.35 -3.38
C ALA A 170 -5.84 -6.91 -3.74
N LEU A 171 -5.98 -6.19 -4.85
CA LEU A 171 -7.29 -5.78 -5.37
C LEU A 171 -8.16 -6.99 -5.73
N LEU A 172 -7.55 -8.02 -6.31
CA LEU A 172 -8.24 -9.21 -6.83
C LEU A 172 -8.44 -10.28 -5.75
N ASP A 173 -7.57 -10.35 -4.74
CA ASP A 173 -7.65 -11.32 -3.65
C ASP A 173 -8.70 -10.92 -2.60
N THR A 174 -9.96 -11.03 -3.00
CA THR A 174 -11.12 -10.69 -2.17
C THR A 174 -12.26 -11.68 -2.43
N ASP A 175 -13.06 -11.94 -1.40
CA ASP A 175 -14.27 -12.75 -1.52
C ASP A 175 -15.51 -11.89 -1.82
N GLN A 176 -15.33 -10.56 -1.88
CA GLN A 176 -16.39 -9.64 -2.25
C GLN A 176 -16.57 -9.59 -3.76
N ASN A 177 -17.80 -9.30 -4.20
CA ASN A 177 -18.03 -8.93 -5.58
C ASN A 177 -17.37 -7.57 -5.87
N ILE A 178 -16.75 -7.46 -7.04
CA ILE A 178 -16.21 -6.20 -7.56
C ILE A 178 -17.13 -5.76 -8.69
N TRP A 179 -17.70 -4.57 -8.58
CA TRP A 179 -18.52 -3.98 -9.62
C TRP A 179 -17.65 -3.11 -10.52
N ILE A 180 -17.75 -3.37 -11.82
CA ILE A 180 -17.06 -2.61 -12.84
C ILE A 180 -18.08 -1.80 -13.60
N THR A 181 -17.82 -0.50 -13.67
CA THR A 181 -18.49 0.38 -14.61
C THR A 181 -17.53 0.76 -15.72
N ARG A 182 -17.98 0.57 -16.96
CA ARG A 182 -17.31 1.06 -18.15
C ARG A 182 -18.00 2.33 -18.59
N ARG A 183 -17.25 3.44 -18.66
CA ARG A 183 -17.65 4.63 -19.40
C ARG A 183 -16.84 4.68 -20.70
N SER A 184 -17.49 4.41 -21.81
CA SER A 184 -16.94 4.71 -23.14
C SER A 184 -17.97 5.47 -23.95
N TYR A 185 -17.53 6.56 -24.58
CA TYR A 185 -18.30 7.25 -25.61
C TYR A 185 -18.25 6.41 -26.89
N ASN A 186 -19.40 6.15 -27.50
CA ASN A 186 -19.42 5.54 -28.82
C ASN A 186 -19.10 6.64 -29.86
N ASP A 187 -18.12 6.43 -30.72
CA ASP A 187 -17.48 7.46 -31.59
C ASP A 187 -18.45 8.12 -32.62
N SER A 188 -19.72 7.73 -32.61
CA SER A 188 -20.73 8.22 -33.56
C SER A 188 -22.08 8.54 -32.91
N SER A 189 -22.22 8.41 -31.59
CA SER A 189 -23.39 8.94 -30.88
C SER A 189 -23.05 9.18 -29.42
N LEU A 190 -23.41 10.35 -28.89
CA LEU A 190 -23.31 10.74 -27.48
C LEU A 190 -24.15 9.86 -26.53
N VAL A 191 -24.55 8.66 -26.95
CA VAL A 191 -25.27 7.69 -26.14
C VAL A 191 -24.24 6.98 -25.26
N LEU A 192 -24.23 7.33 -23.97
CA LEU A 192 -23.53 6.58 -22.94
C LEU A 192 -24.09 5.14 -22.90
N SER A 193 -23.27 4.15 -23.24
CA SER A 193 -23.57 2.76 -22.93
C SER A 193 -22.99 2.44 -21.54
N GLU A 194 -23.80 2.58 -20.51
CA GLU A 194 -23.39 2.19 -19.16
C GLU A 194 -23.62 0.68 -18.99
N PHE A 195 -22.54 -0.09 -19.02
CA PHE A 195 -22.57 -1.50 -18.66
C PHE A 195 -21.99 -1.66 -17.26
N CYS A 196 -22.80 -2.21 -16.36
CA CYS A 196 -22.35 -2.61 -15.04
C CYS A 196 -22.07 -4.12 -15.06
N ILE A 197 -20.85 -4.50 -14.72
CA ILE A 197 -20.40 -5.89 -14.73
C ILE A 197 -20.01 -6.25 -13.30
N LYS A 198 -20.56 -7.36 -12.80
CA LYS A 198 -20.18 -7.94 -11.52
C LYS A 198 -19.08 -8.96 -11.75
N TYR A 199 -17.94 -8.75 -11.09
CA TYR A 199 -16.82 -9.67 -11.01
C TYR A 199 -16.89 -10.44 -9.69
N GLN A 200 -16.75 -11.75 -9.76
CA GLN A 200 -16.66 -12.61 -8.58
C GLN A 200 -15.48 -13.57 -8.75
N LYS A 201 -14.55 -13.54 -7.80
CA LYS A 201 -13.39 -14.44 -7.74
C LYS A 201 -13.88 -15.89 -7.66
N TYR A 202 -13.42 -16.75 -8.57
CA TYR A 202 -13.60 -18.20 -8.46
C TYR A 202 -12.32 -18.84 -7.93
N THR A 203 -11.19 -18.61 -8.61
CA THR A 203 -9.86 -19.01 -8.14
C THR A 203 -8.84 -17.89 -8.35
N LEU A 204 -7.80 -17.90 -7.51
CA LEU A 204 -6.64 -17.03 -7.62
C LEU A 204 -5.45 -17.79 -7.00
N GLU A 205 -4.64 -18.40 -7.86
CA GLU A 205 -3.65 -19.40 -7.46
C GLU A 205 -2.28 -19.08 -8.04
N LYS A 206 -1.21 -19.58 -7.43
CA LYS A 206 0.14 -19.36 -7.95
C LYS A 206 0.27 -19.99 -9.33
N SER A 207 0.75 -19.23 -10.31
CA SER A 207 0.97 -19.74 -11.67
C SER A 207 2.03 -20.83 -11.66
N GLU A 208 1.72 -21.97 -12.29
CA GLU A 208 2.68 -23.06 -12.53
C GLU A 208 3.53 -22.83 -13.80
N ILE A 209 3.18 -21.81 -14.60
CA ILE A 209 3.89 -21.49 -15.84
C ILE A 209 5.27 -20.91 -15.50
N VAL A 210 6.31 -21.64 -15.90
CA VAL A 210 7.71 -21.22 -15.79
C VAL A 210 8.22 -20.89 -17.19
N ASP A 211 8.40 -19.58 -17.48
CA ASP A 211 9.09 -19.04 -18.69
C ASP A 211 8.33 -19.18 -20.03
N PRO A 212 8.41 -18.24 -21.00
CA PRO A 212 9.16 -16.98 -21.05
C PRO A 212 8.45 -15.76 -20.44
N TYR A 213 7.18 -15.89 -20.06
CA TYR A 213 6.41 -14.82 -19.43
C TYR A 213 6.30 -15.10 -17.94
N PRO A 214 6.81 -14.21 -17.06
CA PRO A 214 6.80 -14.43 -15.62
C PRO A 214 5.40 -14.13 -15.07
N TYR A 215 4.42 -14.98 -15.39
CA TYR A 215 3.12 -14.96 -14.71
C TYR A 215 3.30 -15.45 -13.29
N ASP A 216 2.69 -14.73 -12.35
CA ASP A 216 2.89 -14.99 -10.94
C ASP A 216 1.67 -15.65 -10.30
N TYR A 217 0.48 -15.27 -10.78
CA TYR A 217 -0.79 -15.86 -10.38
C TYR A 217 -1.66 -16.09 -11.61
N ASP A 218 -2.41 -17.18 -11.57
CA ASP A 218 -3.52 -17.44 -12.47
C ASP A 218 -4.82 -17.10 -11.76
N TYR A 219 -5.78 -16.57 -12.50
CA TYR A 219 -7.10 -16.24 -11.96
C TYR A 219 -8.21 -16.76 -12.85
N ASP A 220 -9.31 -17.12 -12.22
CA ASP A 220 -10.57 -17.43 -12.87
C ASP A 220 -11.69 -16.67 -12.18
N PHE A 221 -12.39 -15.84 -12.96
CA PHE A 221 -13.38 -14.91 -12.43
C PHE A 221 -14.70 -15.10 -13.18
N PHE A 222 -15.80 -15.12 -12.43
CA PHE A 222 -17.14 -15.04 -12.98
C PHE A 222 -17.48 -13.59 -13.32
N TYR A 223 -18.03 -13.41 -14.51
CA TYR A 223 -18.48 -12.13 -15.03
C TYR A 223 -19.98 -12.23 -15.22
N GLU A 224 -20.73 -11.33 -14.61
CA GLU A 224 -22.18 -11.24 -14.79
C GLU A 224 -22.54 -9.81 -15.20
N TRP A 225 -23.38 -9.66 -16.22
CA TRP A 225 -23.91 -8.36 -16.63
C TRP A 225 -25.36 -8.47 -17.05
N VAL A 226 -26.06 -7.35 -17.00
CA VAL A 226 -27.47 -7.24 -17.38
C VAL A 226 -27.60 -6.34 -18.59
N THR A 227 -28.32 -6.81 -19.61
CA THR A 227 -28.69 -6.02 -20.78
C THR A 227 -30.19 -6.14 -20.99
N GLY A 228 -30.92 -5.04 -20.84
CA GLY A 228 -32.38 -5.06 -20.81
C GLY A 228 -32.91 -5.84 -19.59
N GLN A 229 -33.71 -6.87 -19.82
CA GLN A 229 -34.23 -7.77 -18.76
C GLN A 229 -33.50 -9.11 -18.68
N ARG A 230 -32.38 -9.27 -19.40
CA ARG A 230 -31.63 -10.54 -19.44
C ARG A 230 -30.31 -10.40 -18.69
N THR A 231 -30.01 -11.42 -17.90
CA THR A 231 -28.72 -11.59 -17.23
C THR A 231 -27.86 -12.55 -18.04
N TYR A 232 -26.61 -12.18 -18.22
CA TYR A 232 -25.60 -12.96 -18.92
C TYR A 232 -24.46 -13.26 -17.97
N GLN A 233 -23.85 -14.44 -18.11
CA GLN A 233 -22.73 -14.86 -17.29
C GLN A 233 -21.68 -15.58 -18.14
N THR A 234 -20.40 -15.39 -17.80
CA THR A 234 -19.29 -16.15 -18.36
C THR A 234 -18.15 -16.28 -17.35
N ARG A 235 -17.16 -17.12 -17.64
CA ARG A 235 -15.90 -17.22 -16.89
C ARG A 235 -14.76 -16.74 -17.77
N TYR A 236 -13.92 -15.87 -17.22
CA TYR A 236 -12.65 -15.52 -17.85
C TYR A 236 -11.50 -16.02 -16.98
N TYR A 237 -10.65 -16.79 -17.62
CA TYR A 237 -9.37 -17.22 -17.08
C TYR A 237 -8.25 -16.33 -17.64
N GLY A 238 -7.27 -16.02 -16.81
CA GLY A 238 -6.17 -15.17 -17.20
C GLY A 238 -5.00 -15.21 -16.24
N HIS A 239 -4.04 -14.31 -16.47
CA HIS A 239 -2.80 -14.27 -15.72
C HIS A 239 -2.56 -12.89 -15.12
N ILE A 240 -1.95 -12.85 -13.94
CA ILE A 240 -1.39 -11.65 -13.32
C ILE A 240 0.13 -11.73 -13.49
N ALA A 241 0.68 -10.76 -14.21
CA ALA A 241 2.11 -10.67 -14.43
C ALA A 241 2.86 -10.32 -13.14
N LYS A 242 4.09 -10.82 -13.01
CA LYS A 242 4.98 -10.50 -11.90
C LYS A 242 5.28 -9.01 -11.86
N TYR A 243 5.03 -8.39 -10.72
CA TYR A 243 5.46 -7.01 -10.46
C TYR A 243 6.99 -6.90 -10.52
N SER A 244 7.47 -5.85 -11.18
CA SER A 244 8.85 -5.41 -10.99
C SER A 244 8.92 -3.88 -11.02
N LYS A 245 10.01 -3.32 -10.50
CA LYS A 245 10.31 -1.88 -10.57
C LYS A 245 10.23 -1.30 -12.00
N TYR A 246 10.42 -2.13 -13.04
CA TYR A 246 10.44 -1.72 -14.44
C TYR A 246 9.16 -2.05 -15.21
N TYR A 247 8.33 -2.95 -14.67
CA TYR A 247 7.11 -3.41 -15.32
C TYR A 247 5.96 -3.37 -14.32
N PRO A 248 5.00 -2.44 -14.47
CA PRO A 248 3.84 -2.39 -13.60
C PRO A 248 3.05 -3.69 -13.69
N GLU A 249 2.36 -4.04 -12.61
CA GLU A 249 1.45 -5.18 -12.61
C GLU A 249 0.37 -4.98 -13.65
N TYR A 250 0.12 -6.03 -14.43
CA TYR A 250 -1.01 -6.10 -15.33
C TYR A 250 -1.67 -7.46 -15.19
N MET A 251 -2.97 -7.49 -15.51
CA MET A 251 -3.71 -8.73 -15.72
C MET A 251 -4.10 -8.83 -17.19
N ASP A 252 -4.10 -10.03 -17.75
CA ASP A 252 -4.68 -10.27 -19.06
C ASP A 252 -5.56 -11.52 -19.06
N TYR A 253 -6.49 -11.58 -20.01
CA TYR A 253 -7.33 -12.75 -20.26
C TYR A 253 -7.74 -12.78 -21.73
N VAL A 254 -8.14 -13.96 -22.21
CA VAL A 254 -8.55 -14.17 -23.59
C VAL A 254 -10.08 -14.16 -23.68
N THR A 255 -10.61 -13.41 -24.66
CA THR A 255 -12.02 -13.42 -25.06
C THR A 255 -12.14 -13.92 -26.50
N ASP A 256 -13.35 -14.25 -26.94
CA ASP A 256 -13.61 -14.66 -28.33
C ASP A 256 -13.12 -13.62 -29.36
N ASP A 257 -13.18 -12.33 -29.00
CA ASP A 257 -12.75 -11.21 -29.87
C ASP A 257 -11.27 -10.79 -29.66
N GLY A 258 -10.50 -11.55 -28.88
CA GLY A 258 -9.07 -11.31 -28.64
C GLY A 258 -8.69 -11.12 -27.17
N ARG A 259 -7.39 -10.85 -26.94
CA ARG A 259 -6.81 -10.68 -25.60
C ARG A 259 -7.14 -9.29 -25.02
N VAL A 260 -7.61 -9.25 -23.78
CA VAL A 260 -7.78 -8.03 -23.00
C VAL A 260 -6.63 -7.92 -22.01
N LYS A 261 -5.93 -6.79 -22.00
CA LYS A 261 -4.91 -6.46 -21.00
C LYS A 261 -5.40 -5.30 -20.14
N LYS A 262 -5.23 -5.38 -18.82
CA LYS A 262 -5.59 -4.32 -17.87
C LYS A 262 -4.41 -3.95 -16.98
N GLU A 263 -4.17 -2.65 -16.86
CA GLU A 263 -3.12 -2.06 -16.05
C GLU A 263 -3.73 -1.22 -14.93
N LEU A 264 -3.15 -1.29 -13.73
CA LEU A 264 -3.64 -0.56 -12.58
C LEU A 264 -3.18 0.91 -12.62
N LEU A 265 -4.10 1.85 -12.72
CA LEU A 265 -3.82 3.29 -12.65
C LEU A 265 -3.92 3.84 -11.23
N TYR A 266 -4.89 3.34 -10.46
CA TYR A 266 -5.13 3.75 -9.08
C TYR A 266 -5.78 2.62 -8.30
N TRP A 267 -5.39 2.46 -7.04
CA TRP A 267 -6.01 1.54 -6.09
C TRP A 267 -5.98 2.11 -4.68
N SER A 268 -7.02 1.83 -3.91
CA SER A 268 -7.01 2.06 -2.47
C SER A 268 -7.78 0.96 -1.75
N LEU A 269 -7.07 0.15 -0.96
CA LEU A 269 -7.70 -0.81 -0.06
C LEU A 269 -8.64 -0.12 0.94
N LYS A 270 -8.29 1.07 1.43
CA LYS A 270 -9.13 1.85 2.37
C LYS A 270 -10.41 2.36 1.71
N LYS A 271 -10.32 2.92 0.50
CA LYS A 271 -11.49 3.45 -0.23
C LYS A 271 -12.27 2.36 -0.98
N LYS A 272 -11.69 1.16 -1.11
CA LYS A 272 -12.28 -0.03 -1.73
C LYS A 272 -12.67 0.19 -3.19
N CYS A 273 -11.80 0.89 -3.92
CA CYS A 273 -11.98 1.18 -5.33
C CYS A 273 -10.65 1.26 -6.08
N ALA A 274 -10.71 1.03 -7.39
CA ALA A 274 -9.59 1.13 -8.31
C ALA A 274 -10.00 1.68 -9.67
N ILE A 275 -9.02 2.23 -10.37
CA ILE A 275 -9.13 2.64 -11.76
C ILE A 275 -8.15 1.78 -12.56
N MET A 276 -8.67 1.12 -13.59
CA MET A 276 -7.91 0.25 -14.48
C MET A 276 -7.92 0.83 -15.89
N LEU A 277 -6.78 0.79 -16.58
CA LEU A 277 -6.67 1.03 -18.02
C LEU A 277 -6.74 -0.30 -18.73
N ALA A 278 -7.79 -0.53 -19.51
CA ALA A 278 -8.00 -1.76 -20.26
C ALA A 278 -7.74 -1.53 -21.75
N SER A 279 -7.23 -2.55 -22.44
CA SER A 279 -6.93 -2.50 -23.86
C SER A 279 -7.22 -3.83 -24.56
N ARG A 280 -7.67 -3.75 -25.82
CA ARG A 280 -7.91 -4.89 -26.72
C ARG A 280 -7.82 -4.43 -28.18
N ASN A 281 -6.99 -5.08 -28.99
CA ASN A 281 -6.82 -4.80 -30.43
C ASN A 281 -6.74 -3.28 -30.71
N GLU A 282 -5.77 -2.61 -30.07
CA GLU A 282 -5.52 -1.15 -30.13
C GLU A 282 -6.60 -0.23 -29.51
N ARG A 283 -7.78 -0.75 -29.17
CA ARG A 283 -8.80 0.01 -28.44
C ARG A 283 -8.45 0.06 -26.97
N VAL A 284 -8.50 1.25 -26.38
CA VAL A 284 -8.22 1.50 -24.97
C VAL A 284 -9.45 2.10 -24.28
N TRP A 285 -9.73 1.71 -23.04
CA TRP A 285 -10.79 2.30 -22.22
C TRP A 285 -10.43 2.28 -20.74
N CYS A 286 -11.08 3.14 -19.95
CA CYS A 286 -10.93 3.16 -18.51
C CYS A 286 -12.09 2.44 -17.82
N GLU A 287 -11.79 1.76 -16.73
CA GLU A 287 -12.77 1.07 -15.89
C GLU A 287 -12.64 1.52 -14.45
N LEU A 288 -13.77 1.77 -13.81
CA LEU A 288 -13.84 1.98 -12.37
C LEU A 288 -14.32 0.69 -11.71
N HIS A 289 -13.50 0.17 -10.81
CA HIS A 289 -13.73 -1.06 -10.05
C HIS A 289 -14.08 -0.68 -8.61
N ILE A 290 -15.20 -1.16 -8.08
CA ILE A 290 -15.69 -0.81 -6.75
C ILE A 290 -16.10 -2.09 -6.03
N TRP A 291 -15.60 -2.32 -4.82
CA TRP A 291 -16.01 -3.48 -4.04
C TRP A 291 -17.44 -3.30 -3.52
N GLU A 292 -18.23 -4.37 -3.51
CA GLU A 292 -19.66 -4.32 -3.20
C GLU A 292 -19.96 -3.70 -1.82
N GLU A 293 -19.12 -3.92 -0.81
CA GLU A 293 -19.30 -3.32 0.51
C GLU A 293 -19.30 -1.79 0.48
N ARG A 294 -18.52 -1.21 -0.44
CA ARG A 294 -18.41 0.24 -0.59
C ARG A 294 -19.70 0.84 -1.13
N LEU A 295 -20.35 0.13 -2.05
CA LEU A 295 -21.65 0.49 -2.59
C LEU A 295 -22.73 0.39 -1.52
N LYS A 296 -22.75 -0.68 -0.73
CA LYS A 296 -23.74 -0.85 0.36
C LYS A 296 -23.67 0.28 1.39
N LYS A 297 -22.46 0.75 1.72
CA LYS A 297 -22.24 1.89 2.64
C LYS A 297 -22.67 3.25 2.09
N SER A 298 -22.81 3.42 0.76
CA SER A 298 -23.28 4.70 0.19
C SER A 298 -24.80 4.86 0.20
N TYR A 299 -25.55 3.80 0.54
CA TYR A 299 -27.02 3.82 0.62
C TYR A 299 -27.55 3.86 2.07
N GLN A 300 -26.65 4.04 3.05
CA GLN A 300 -26.95 4.22 4.47
C GLN A 300 -26.55 5.64 4.88
#